data_AF-A0A3B8K5M9-F1
#
_entry.id   AF-A0A3B8K5M9-F1
#
_cell.length_a   1.000
_cell.length_b   1.000
_cell.length_c   1.000
_cell.angle_alpha   90.00
_cell.angle_beta   90.00
_cell.angle_gamma   90.00
#
_symmetry.space_group_name_H-M   'P 1'
#
loop_
_entity.id
_entity.type
_entity.pdbx_description
1 polymer ?
#
loop_
_entity_poly.entity_id
_entity_poly.type
_entity_poly.pdbx_seq_one_letter_code
_entity_poly.pdbx_strand_id
1 'polypeptide(L)'
;MWQGVSTCEWAGLAIDYALPDFIETLFLSAKKIFSATPANLLFFGAPALFVVLWSTGFIGAKMGLPYAEPATFLAIRFFAVAAILAVVAGLTGAAWPDNHTDKAHIAAVGLLVHGIYLGGIFGGISLGVTAGDSALIVGMQPILTAVLVGPILGETVRARQWIGFVIGTVGVTLVSWRYIDDLDSTLTGVVLCVVAVMGMSLGTIYQKRFCAQMNLLTGSCIQFLAAALFMLLIAVAWESGQVNWTGEFVFALGWLVIVLSLGAMTLLWLLVRAQAATQVASLFFLVPPVTALIAWPLFGETLTLKSVIGMGLVVLGILLVKHDRSETSRKEVG
;
A
#
# COMPACT_ATOMS: atom_id res chain seq x y z
N MET A 1 -9.70 12.03 -24.22
CA MET A 1 -8.88 11.17 -25.12
C MET A 1 -8.26 10.02 -24.33
N TRP A 2 -9.15 9.23 -23.70
CA TRP A 2 -8.87 7.85 -23.33
C TRP A 2 -9.33 6.98 -24.50
N GLN A 3 -8.39 6.66 -25.40
CA GLN A 3 -8.53 5.57 -26.36
C GLN A 3 -7.20 4.84 -26.39
N GLY A 4 -7.24 3.51 -26.26
CA GLY A 4 -6.08 2.67 -26.57
C GLY A 4 -5.51 1.84 -25.42
N VAL A 5 -6.34 1.10 -24.67
CA VAL A 5 -5.96 -0.26 -24.24
C VAL A 5 -7.22 -1.13 -24.22
N SER A 6 -7.78 -1.41 -25.40
CA SER A 6 -8.65 -2.56 -25.59
C SER A 6 -8.20 -3.28 -26.86
N THR A 7 -8.09 -4.60 -26.74
CA THR A 7 -7.83 -5.61 -27.78
C THR A 7 -6.37 -5.82 -28.22
N CYS A 8 -5.89 -7.04 -27.92
CA CYS A 8 -4.93 -7.83 -28.69
C CYS A 8 -3.63 -7.17 -29.21
N GLU A 9 -2.57 -7.23 -28.41
CA GLU A 9 -1.19 -7.39 -28.93
C GLU A 9 -0.24 -8.11 -27.95
N TRP A 10 -0.78 -9.03 -27.13
CA TRP A 10 0.03 -9.93 -26.29
C TRP A 10 0.34 -11.29 -26.94
N ALA A 11 -0.01 -11.47 -28.21
CA ALA A 11 0.18 -12.73 -28.94
C ALA A 11 1.47 -12.79 -29.79
N GLY A 12 2.32 -11.75 -29.78
CA GLY A 12 3.43 -11.63 -30.74
C GLY A 12 4.85 -11.69 -30.19
N LEU A 13 5.05 -11.70 -28.87
CA LEU A 13 6.38 -11.77 -28.25
C LEU A 13 6.37 -12.83 -27.14
N ALA A 14 6.33 -14.09 -27.56
CA ALA A 14 6.92 -15.16 -26.79
C ALA A 14 8.42 -14.85 -26.68
N ILE A 15 8.83 -14.17 -25.62
CA ILE A 15 10.22 -14.27 -25.20
C ILE A 15 10.30 -15.62 -24.50
N ASP A 16 10.86 -16.61 -25.21
CA ASP A 16 11.23 -17.93 -24.71
C ASP A 16 12.26 -17.78 -23.58
N TYR A 17 11.80 -17.38 -22.40
CA TYR A 17 12.51 -17.65 -21.16
C TYR A 17 11.95 -18.98 -20.65
N ALA A 18 12.71 -20.05 -20.85
CA ALA A 18 12.50 -21.30 -20.11
C ALA A 18 12.57 -20.96 -18.61
N LEU A 19 11.41 -20.80 -17.98
CA LEU A 19 11.31 -20.70 -16.54
C LEU A 19 11.87 -22.00 -15.95
N PRO A 20 12.64 -21.98 -14.85
CA PRO A 20 12.99 -23.21 -14.16
C PRO A 20 11.72 -23.98 -13.77
N ASP A 21 11.72 -25.30 -13.95
CA ASP A 21 10.54 -26.18 -13.78
C ASP A 21 9.73 -25.90 -12.51
N PHE A 22 10.38 -25.54 -11.41
CA PHE A 22 9.72 -25.22 -10.14
C PHE A 22 8.84 -23.96 -10.21
N ILE A 23 9.30 -22.91 -10.89
CA ILE A 23 8.57 -21.65 -11.05
C ILE A 23 7.47 -21.81 -12.08
N GLU A 24 7.74 -22.56 -13.15
CA GLU A 24 6.69 -22.96 -14.08
C GLU A 24 5.62 -23.75 -13.32
N THR A 25 5.98 -24.69 -12.44
CA THR A 25 5.04 -25.45 -11.62
C THR A 25 4.27 -24.57 -10.64
N LEU A 26 4.90 -23.56 -10.02
CA LEU A 26 4.24 -22.64 -9.09
C LEU A 26 3.30 -21.68 -9.83
N PHE A 27 3.73 -21.14 -10.97
CA PHE A 27 2.91 -20.31 -11.85
C PHE A 27 1.78 -21.09 -12.49
N LEU A 28 2.03 -22.32 -12.95
CA LEU A 28 1.03 -23.23 -13.49
C LEU A 28 0.08 -23.65 -12.39
N SER A 29 0.53 -23.91 -11.17
CA SER A 29 -0.35 -24.21 -10.03
C SER A 29 -1.20 -23.01 -9.65
N ALA A 30 -0.63 -21.81 -9.57
CA ALA A 30 -1.39 -20.58 -9.36
C ALA A 30 -2.38 -20.31 -10.50
N LYS A 31 -1.95 -20.47 -11.76
CA LYS A 31 -2.80 -20.33 -12.95
C LYS A 31 -3.91 -21.38 -12.98
N LYS A 32 -3.63 -22.62 -12.54
CA LYS A 32 -4.58 -23.74 -12.48
C LYS A 32 -5.59 -23.56 -11.34
N ILE A 33 -5.16 -23.05 -10.19
CA ILE A 33 -6.04 -22.63 -9.09
C ILE A 33 -6.94 -21.48 -9.56
N PHE A 34 -6.39 -20.45 -10.20
CA PHE A 34 -7.18 -19.34 -10.73
C PHE A 34 -8.08 -19.75 -11.91
N SER A 35 -7.67 -20.66 -12.78
CA SER A 35 -8.52 -21.16 -13.87
C SER A 35 -9.62 -22.12 -13.40
N ALA A 36 -9.41 -22.81 -12.28
CA ALA A 36 -10.38 -23.74 -11.68
C ALA A 36 -11.33 -23.06 -10.69
N THR A 37 -11.08 -21.82 -10.29
CA THR A 37 -11.95 -21.09 -9.37
C THR A 37 -13.14 -20.50 -10.15
N PRO A 38 -14.39 -20.68 -9.68
CA PRO A 38 -15.56 -20.08 -10.33
C PRO A 38 -15.36 -18.57 -10.51
N ALA A 39 -15.73 -18.03 -11.69
CA ALA A 39 -15.55 -16.62 -12.02
C ALA A 39 -16.08 -15.66 -10.93
N ASN A 40 -17.15 -16.06 -10.23
CA ASN A 40 -17.76 -15.29 -9.13
C ASN A 40 -16.91 -15.22 -7.86
N LEU A 41 -16.18 -16.29 -7.51
CA LEU A 41 -15.27 -16.33 -6.35
C LEU A 41 -14.01 -15.48 -6.59
N LEU A 42 -13.54 -15.45 -7.84
CA LEU A 42 -12.47 -14.54 -8.26
C LEU A 42 -12.91 -13.09 -8.33
N PHE A 43 -14.13 -12.82 -8.79
CA PHE A 43 -14.64 -11.45 -8.92
C PHE A 43 -15.01 -10.79 -7.59
N PHE A 44 -15.53 -11.54 -6.61
CA PHE A 44 -15.97 -10.98 -5.32
C PHE A 44 -15.09 -11.38 -4.14
N GLY A 45 -14.61 -12.63 -4.10
CA GLY A 45 -13.84 -13.14 -2.96
C GLY A 45 -12.40 -12.61 -2.92
N ALA A 46 -11.71 -12.55 -4.05
CA ALA A 46 -10.32 -12.13 -4.09
C ALA A 46 -10.08 -10.64 -3.76
N PRO A 47 -10.90 -9.67 -4.25
CA PRO A 47 -10.80 -8.28 -3.79
C PRO A 47 -11.10 -8.08 -2.31
N ALA A 48 -12.09 -8.80 -1.76
CA ALA A 48 -12.41 -8.74 -0.33
C ALA A 48 -11.28 -9.33 0.53
N LEU A 49 -10.75 -10.49 0.12
CA LEU A 49 -9.58 -11.09 0.76
C LEU A 49 -8.38 -10.15 0.73
N PHE A 50 -8.13 -9.48 -0.40
CA PHE A 50 -7.07 -8.51 -0.52
C PHE A 50 -7.22 -7.37 0.51
N VAL A 51 -8.43 -6.82 0.68
CA VAL A 51 -8.68 -5.78 1.70
C VAL A 51 -8.39 -6.31 3.10
N VAL A 52 -8.85 -7.52 3.44
CA VAL A 52 -8.58 -8.13 4.74
C VAL A 52 -7.08 -8.28 4.97
N LEU A 53 -6.37 -8.86 4.01
CA LEU A 53 -4.92 -9.02 4.09
C LEU A 53 -4.22 -7.66 4.21
N TRP A 54 -4.64 -6.66 3.43
CA TRP A 54 -4.07 -5.31 3.47
C TRP A 54 -4.26 -4.64 4.82
N SER A 55 -5.45 -4.76 5.43
CA SER A 55 -5.75 -4.27 6.78
C SER A 55 -4.87 -4.89 7.85
N THR A 56 -4.46 -6.16 7.69
CA THR A 56 -3.54 -6.80 8.66
C THR A 56 -2.15 -6.16 8.72
N GLY A 57 -1.77 -5.29 7.78
CA GLY A 57 -0.51 -4.56 7.86
C GLY A 57 -0.40 -3.63 9.07
N PHE A 58 -1.50 -2.96 9.44
CA PHE A 58 -1.54 -2.13 10.65
C PHE A 58 -1.52 -2.98 11.91
N ILE A 59 -2.14 -4.16 11.86
CA ILE A 59 -2.18 -5.13 12.96
C ILE A 59 -0.79 -5.70 13.21
N GLY A 60 -0.09 -6.14 12.16
CA GLY A 60 1.29 -6.63 12.26
C GLY A 60 2.25 -5.56 12.76
N ALA A 61 2.06 -4.30 12.35
CA ALA A 61 2.83 -3.18 12.90
C ALA A 61 2.61 -3.06 14.42
N LYS A 62 1.35 -2.94 14.86
CA LYS A 62 1.00 -2.81 16.29
C LYS A 62 1.48 -3.99 17.12
N MET A 63 1.46 -5.19 16.58
CA MET A 63 1.88 -6.42 17.25
C MET A 63 3.40 -6.54 17.40
N GLY A 64 4.20 -6.05 16.44
CA GLY A 64 5.65 -6.17 16.48
C GLY A 64 6.38 -5.00 17.13
N LEU A 65 5.79 -3.80 17.14
CA LEU A 65 6.38 -2.59 17.74
C LEU A 65 6.70 -2.66 19.25
N PRO A 66 6.06 -3.51 20.08
CA PRO A 66 6.52 -3.73 21.46
C PRO A 66 7.89 -4.39 21.58
N TYR A 67 8.42 -4.98 20.51
CA TYR A 67 9.63 -5.80 20.53
C TYR A 67 10.81 -5.21 19.75
N ALA A 68 10.56 -4.21 18.91
CA ALA A 68 11.58 -3.53 18.13
C ALA A 68 11.12 -2.11 17.79
N GLU A 69 12.07 -1.18 17.75
CA GLU A 69 11.80 0.19 17.34
C GLU A 69 11.40 0.27 15.85
N PRO A 70 10.60 1.28 15.44
CA PRO A 70 9.97 1.36 14.12
C PRO A 70 10.93 1.17 12.93
N ALA A 71 12.03 1.93 12.89
CA ALA A 71 12.95 1.93 11.76
C ALA A 71 13.76 0.63 11.72
N THR A 72 14.17 0.11 12.88
CA THR A 72 14.84 -1.18 13.04
C THR A 72 13.96 -2.32 12.53
N PHE A 73 12.69 -2.36 12.95
CA PHE A 73 11.72 -3.35 12.49
C PHE A 73 11.53 -3.27 10.97
N LEU A 74 11.30 -2.07 10.42
CA LEU A 74 11.12 -1.88 8.99
C LEU A 74 12.38 -2.22 8.18
N ALA A 75 13.57 -1.88 8.66
CA ALA A 75 14.83 -2.23 8.02
C ALA A 75 14.96 -3.76 7.89
N ILE A 76 14.75 -4.51 8.99
CA ILE A 76 14.78 -5.97 8.98
C ILE A 76 13.76 -6.54 8.00
N ARG A 77 12.52 -6.05 8.07
CA ARG A 77 11.44 -6.46 7.17
C ARG A 77 11.80 -6.22 5.70
N PHE A 78 12.28 -5.03 5.36
CA PHE A 78 12.54 -4.67 3.98
C PHE A 78 13.79 -5.36 3.41
N PHE A 79 14.83 -5.57 4.21
CA PHE A 79 15.95 -6.42 3.81
C PHE A 79 15.51 -7.87 3.57
N ALA A 80 14.66 -8.43 4.43
CA ALA A 80 14.13 -9.78 4.24
C ALA A 80 13.33 -9.89 2.93
N VAL A 81 12.44 -8.93 2.65
CA VAL A 81 11.67 -8.90 1.40
C VAL A 81 12.58 -8.73 0.19
N ALA A 82 13.52 -7.77 0.22
CA ALA A 82 14.46 -7.53 -0.87
C ALA A 82 15.34 -8.75 -1.15
N ALA A 83 15.81 -9.45 -0.10
CA ALA A 83 16.59 -10.67 -0.25
C ALA A 83 15.78 -11.79 -0.93
N ILE A 84 14.52 -12.01 -0.52
CA ILE A 84 13.65 -12.99 -1.16
C ILE A 84 13.41 -12.63 -2.62
N LEU A 85 13.08 -11.36 -2.92
CA LEU A 85 12.85 -10.91 -4.29
C LEU A 85 14.11 -11.03 -5.16
N ALA A 86 15.29 -10.73 -4.62
CA ALA A 86 16.57 -10.88 -5.30
C ALA A 86 16.86 -12.35 -5.64
N VAL A 87 16.62 -13.28 -4.70
CA VAL A 87 16.76 -14.72 -4.93
C VAL A 87 15.79 -15.17 -6.03
N VAL A 88 14.52 -14.78 -5.95
CA VAL A 88 13.53 -15.14 -6.98
C VAL A 88 13.88 -14.52 -8.34
N ALA A 89 14.39 -13.29 -8.38
CA ALA A 89 14.87 -12.66 -9.61
C ALA A 89 16.05 -13.42 -10.24
N GLY A 90 17.01 -13.86 -9.42
CA GLY A 90 18.13 -14.69 -9.87
C GLY A 90 17.69 -16.05 -10.41
N LEU A 91 16.74 -16.71 -9.72
CA LEU A 91 16.20 -18.00 -10.16
C LEU A 91 15.36 -17.88 -11.44
N THR A 92 14.60 -16.81 -11.61
CA THR A 92 13.74 -16.58 -12.80
C THR A 92 14.48 -16.03 -14.00
N GLY A 93 15.72 -15.56 -13.84
CA GLY A 93 16.40 -14.79 -14.87
C GLY A 93 15.69 -13.46 -15.18
N ALA A 94 14.96 -12.88 -14.22
CA ALA A 94 14.21 -11.66 -14.45
C ALA A 94 15.14 -10.50 -14.83
N ALA A 95 14.78 -9.77 -15.88
CA ALA A 95 15.52 -8.62 -16.35
C ALA A 95 15.56 -7.51 -15.29
N TRP A 96 16.77 -7.03 -15.00
CA TRP A 96 16.99 -5.86 -14.17
C TRP A 96 16.96 -4.60 -15.05
N PRO A 97 16.58 -3.42 -14.52
CA PRO A 97 16.71 -2.18 -15.26
C PRO A 97 18.16 -1.97 -15.71
N ASP A 98 18.38 -1.65 -16.98
CA ASP A 98 19.72 -1.56 -17.54
C ASP A 98 20.41 -0.24 -17.17
N ASN A 99 19.66 0.86 -17.14
CA ASN A 99 20.21 2.19 -16.89
C ASN A 99 20.20 2.56 -15.40
N HIS A 100 21.11 3.46 -15.01
CA HIS A 100 21.18 3.95 -13.61
C HIS A 100 20.04 4.91 -13.28
N THR A 101 19.51 5.61 -14.26
CA THR A 101 18.44 6.61 -14.10
C THR A 101 17.12 5.96 -13.65
N ASP A 102 16.72 4.85 -14.27
CA ASP A 102 15.54 4.07 -13.92
C ASP A 102 15.73 3.44 -12.55
N LYS A 103 16.93 2.92 -12.23
CA LYS A 103 17.24 2.44 -10.88
C LYS A 103 17.04 3.55 -9.84
N ALA A 104 17.49 4.78 -10.14
CA ALA A 104 17.31 5.92 -9.25
C ALA A 104 15.83 6.33 -9.11
N HIS A 105 15.06 6.35 -10.21
CA HIS A 105 13.63 6.61 -10.17
C HIS A 105 12.89 5.54 -9.36
N ILE A 106 13.19 4.26 -9.57
CA ILE A 106 12.60 3.14 -8.83
C ILE A 106 12.99 3.23 -7.36
N ALA A 107 14.24 3.55 -7.03
CA ALA A 107 14.67 3.76 -5.65
C ALA A 107 13.89 4.91 -4.99
N ALA A 108 13.72 6.04 -5.69
CA ALA A 108 12.93 7.17 -5.20
C ALA A 108 11.46 6.80 -4.94
N VAL A 109 10.85 5.98 -5.81
CA VAL A 109 9.53 5.40 -5.55
C VAL A 109 9.54 4.58 -4.27
N GLY A 110 10.52 3.69 -4.09
CA GLY A 110 10.64 2.86 -2.88
C GLY A 110 10.78 3.68 -1.60
N LEU A 111 11.56 4.76 -1.66
CA LEU A 111 11.68 5.70 -0.54
C LEU A 111 10.33 6.32 -0.19
N LEU A 112 9.53 6.74 -1.17
CA LEU A 112 8.23 7.36 -0.92
C LEU A 112 7.15 6.36 -0.48
N VAL A 113 7.02 5.25 -1.21
CA VAL A 113 5.94 4.25 -1.08
C VAL A 113 6.21 3.25 0.05
N HIS A 114 7.46 3.00 0.42
CA HIS A 114 7.80 2.10 1.52
C HIS A 114 8.51 2.84 2.65
N GLY A 115 9.52 3.66 2.37
CA GLY A 115 10.24 4.41 3.40
C GLY A 115 9.36 5.39 4.15
N ILE A 116 9.00 6.51 3.52
CA ILE A 116 8.21 7.59 4.12
C ILE A 116 6.82 7.09 4.53
N TYR A 117 6.14 6.33 3.67
CA TYR A 117 4.82 5.79 3.99
C TYR A 117 4.86 4.84 5.20
N LEU A 118 5.54 3.70 5.13
CA LEU A 118 5.49 2.73 6.23
C LEU A 118 6.25 3.23 7.46
N GLY A 119 7.33 4.01 7.28
CA GLY A 119 8.04 4.67 8.36
C GLY A 119 7.15 5.60 9.17
N GLY A 120 6.40 6.48 8.49
CA GLY A 120 5.46 7.37 9.16
C GLY A 120 4.31 6.63 9.86
N ILE A 121 3.83 5.52 9.29
CA ILE A 121 2.79 4.68 9.94
C ILE A 121 3.34 3.95 11.17
N PHE A 122 4.51 3.30 11.07
CA PHE A 122 5.09 2.58 12.20
C PHE A 122 5.50 3.54 13.31
N GLY A 123 6.10 4.69 12.96
CA GLY A 123 6.42 5.76 13.91
C GLY A 123 5.16 6.39 14.53
N GLY A 124 4.09 6.56 13.75
CA GLY A 124 2.80 7.03 14.27
C GLY A 124 2.22 6.07 15.31
N ILE A 125 2.22 4.77 15.02
CA ILE A 125 1.71 3.74 15.93
C ILE A 125 2.58 3.60 17.19
N SER A 126 3.91 3.72 17.07
CA SER A 126 4.81 3.67 18.23
C SER A 126 4.65 4.87 19.16
N LEU A 127 4.23 6.01 18.61
CA LEU A 127 3.90 7.23 19.37
C LEU A 127 2.45 7.26 19.88
N GLY A 128 1.72 6.15 19.81
CA GLY A 128 0.41 6.00 20.47
C GLY A 128 -0.81 6.16 19.57
N VAL A 129 -0.63 6.45 18.27
CA VAL A 129 -1.77 6.43 17.33
C VAL A 129 -2.28 5.00 17.20
N THR A 130 -3.60 4.82 17.27
CA THR A 130 -4.21 3.49 17.16
C THR A 130 -4.13 2.95 15.73
N ALA A 131 -4.09 1.63 15.57
CA ALA A 131 -4.03 0.99 14.25
C ALA A 131 -5.22 1.40 13.36
N GLY A 132 -6.42 1.48 13.95
CA GLY A 132 -7.62 1.96 13.26
C GLY A 132 -7.52 3.41 12.77
N ASP A 133 -6.94 4.31 13.55
CA ASP A 133 -6.82 5.73 13.18
C ASP A 133 -5.74 5.94 12.12
N SER A 134 -4.59 5.26 12.26
CA SER A 134 -3.57 5.24 11.22
C SER A 134 -4.14 4.75 9.89
N ALA A 135 -4.94 3.68 9.90
CA ALA A 135 -5.60 3.19 8.70
C ALA A 135 -6.60 4.19 8.12
N LEU A 136 -7.36 4.90 8.97
CA LEU A 136 -8.27 5.95 8.52
C LEU A 136 -7.56 7.12 7.85
N ILE A 137 -6.46 7.61 8.45
CA ILE A 137 -5.64 8.69 7.88
C ILE A 137 -5.11 8.26 6.51
N VAL A 138 -4.61 7.03 6.40
CA VAL A 138 -4.17 6.46 5.11
C VAL A 138 -5.34 6.30 4.13
N GLY A 139 -6.55 6.02 4.62
CA GLY A 139 -7.77 5.97 3.81
C GLY A 139 -8.02 7.24 3.00
N MET A 140 -7.47 8.39 3.40
CA MET A 140 -7.54 9.63 2.61
C MET A 140 -6.68 9.62 1.33
N GLN A 141 -5.77 8.68 1.18
CA GLN A 141 -4.83 8.62 0.05
C GLN A 141 -5.49 8.85 -1.32
N PRO A 142 -6.64 8.21 -1.68
CA PRO A 142 -7.22 8.38 -3.01
C PRO A 142 -7.67 9.83 -3.26
N ILE A 143 -8.19 10.49 -2.22
CA ILE A 143 -8.63 11.88 -2.31
C ILE A 143 -7.42 12.80 -2.45
N LEU A 144 -6.41 12.59 -1.60
CA LEU A 144 -5.17 13.37 -1.63
C LEU A 144 -4.44 13.21 -2.98
N THR A 145 -4.35 11.99 -3.49
CA THR A 145 -3.77 11.69 -4.81
C THR A 145 -4.54 12.39 -5.92
N ALA A 146 -5.87 12.40 -5.88
CA ALA A 146 -6.69 13.06 -6.90
C ALA A 146 -6.48 14.58 -6.96
N VAL A 147 -6.22 15.23 -5.83
CA VAL A 147 -5.94 16.67 -5.77
C VAL A 147 -4.48 16.97 -6.15
N LEU A 148 -3.52 16.12 -5.75
CA LEU A 148 -2.10 16.30 -6.06
C LEU A 148 -1.76 16.00 -7.53
N VAL A 149 -2.53 15.15 -8.21
CA VAL A 149 -2.24 14.78 -9.60
C VAL A 149 -2.34 15.97 -10.55
N GLY A 150 -3.23 16.93 -10.26
CA GLY A 150 -3.44 18.10 -11.10
C GLY A 150 -2.20 18.98 -11.25
N PRO A 151 -1.62 19.53 -10.17
CA PRO A 151 -0.42 20.35 -10.26
C PRO A 151 0.82 19.56 -10.74
N ILE A 152 0.89 18.24 -10.52
CA ILE A 152 2.09 17.44 -10.84
C ILE A 152 2.07 16.90 -12.28
N LEU A 153 0.90 16.47 -12.77
CA LEU A 153 0.73 15.91 -14.11
C LEU A 153 0.04 16.86 -15.09
N GLY A 154 -0.36 18.06 -14.65
CA GLY A 154 -1.08 19.03 -15.48
C GLY A 154 -2.56 18.67 -15.70
N GLU A 155 -3.12 17.79 -14.88
CA GLU A 155 -4.53 17.41 -14.95
C GLU A 155 -5.42 18.48 -14.28
N THR A 156 -6.67 18.64 -14.73
CA THR A 156 -7.61 19.59 -14.11
C THR A 156 -8.28 18.98 -12.88
N VAL A 157 -8.15 19.65 -11.72
CA VAL A 157 -8.81 19.22 -10.48
C VAL A 157 -10.24 19.78 -10.45
N ARG A 158 -11.24 18.90 -10.39
CA ARG A 158 -12.66 19.29 -10.40
C ARG A 158 -13.14 19.73 -9.02
N ALA A 159 -14.19 20.55 -8.98
CA ALA A 159 -14.80 21.03 -7.73
C ALA A 159 -15.22 19.88 -6.79
N ARG A 160 -15.70 18.75 -7.33
CA ARG A 160 -16.08 17.57 -6.53
C ARG A 160 -14.88 16.91 -5.83
N GLN A 161 -13.69 16.97 -6.43
CA GLN A 161 -12.46 16.46 -5.82
C GLN A 161 -12.02 17.34 -4.65
N TRP A 162 -12.15 18.67 -4.79
CA TRP A 162 -11.94 19.62 -3.70
C TRP A 162 -12.93 19.42 -2.56
N ILE A 163 -14.22 19.27 -2.86
CA ILE A 163 -15.25 19.00 -1.84
C ILE A 163 -14.95 17.69 -1.12
N GLY A 164 -14.63 16.62 -1.86
CA GLY A 164 -14.24 15.34 -1.27
C GLY A 164 -13.01 15.47 -0.37
N PHE A 165 -12.03 16.27 -0.76
CA PHE A 165 -10.83 16.57 0.05
C PHE A 165 -11.16 17.30 1.33
N VAL A 166 -11.99 18.33 1.29
CA VAL A 166 -12.43 19.06 2.48
C VAL A 166 -13.18 18.12 3.43
N ILE A 167 -14.15 17.33 2.92
CA ILE A 167 -14.92 16.40 3.75
C ILE A 167 -14.02 15.33 4.37
N GLY A 168 -13.11 14.74 3.60
CA GLY A 168 -12.15 13.75 4.11
C GLY A 168 -11.22 14.35 5.17
N THR A 169 -10.75 15.57 4.96
CA THR A 169 -9.91 16.30 5.93
C THR A 169 -10.67 16.53 7.24
N VAL A 170 -11.94 16.95 7.17
CA VAL A 170 -12.79 17.09 8.37
C VAL A 170 -12.94 15.74 9.08
N GLY A 171 -13.13 14.66 8.33
CA GLY A 171 -13.21 13.30 8.88
C GLY A 171 -11.95 12.90 9.66
N VAL A 172 -10.76 13.13 9.08
CA VAL A 172 -9.49 12.84 9.77
C VAL A 172 -9.27 13.77 10.96
N THR A 173 -9.53 15.06 10.85
CA THR A 173 -9.41 16.00 11.97
C THR A 173 -10.32 15.59 13.14
N LEU A 174 -11.54 15.14 12.87
CA LEU A 174 -12.47 14.69 13.90
C LEU A 174 -11.94 13.48 14.68
N VAL A 175 -11.30 12.53 13.99
CA VAL A 175 -10.71 11.35 14.62
C VAL A 175 -9.44 11.69 15.36
N SER A 176 -8.61 12.54 14.77
CA SER A 176 -7.35 13.01 15.37
C SER A 176 -7.56 13.96 16.56
N TRP A 177 -8.75 14.53 16.72
CA TRP A 177 -9.06 15.50 17.79
C TRP A 177 -8.76 14.96 19.19
N ARG A 178 -8.92 13.66 19.41
CA ARG A 178 -8.64 13.02 20.71
C ARG A 178 -7.17 13.07 21.14
N TYR A 179 -6.27 13.36 20.20
CA TYR A 179 -4.83 13.46 20.46
C TYR A 179 -4.37 14.90 20.68
N ILE A 180 -5.27 15.89 20.57
CA ILE A 180 -4.94 17.31 20.75
C ILE A 180 -4.71 17.66 22.23
N ASP A 181 -5.40 16.98 23.15
CA ASP A 181 -5.21 17.23 24.59
C ASP A 181 -3.90 16.60 25.11
N ASP A 182 -3.29 15.69 24.32
CA ASP A 182 -2.09 14.92 24.64
C ASP A 182 -0.93 15.40 23.73
N LEU A 183 -0.55 16.68 23.92
CA LEU A 183 0.20 17.53 22.98
C LEU A 183 1.63 17.08 22.61
N ASP A 184 2.18 16.03 23.22
CA ASP A 184 3.58 15.67 23.06
C ASP A 184 3.81 14.58 21.99
N SER A 185 3.62 13.32 22.34
CA SER A 185 4.00 12.19 21.48
C SER A 185 2.94 11.86 20.44
N THR A 186 1.66 11.85 20.85
CA THR A 186 0.59 11.34 19.99
C THR A 186 0.24 12.29 18.84
N LEU A 187 0.31 13.61 19.06
CA LEU A 187 0.18 14.59 17.99
C LEU A 187 1.28 14.44 16.94
N THR A 188 2.53 14.22 17.38
CA THR A 188 3.66 13.91 16.49
C THR A 188 3.38 12.65 15.67
N GLY A 189 2.78 11.63 16.30
CA GLY A 189 2.38 10.40 15.60
C GLY A 189 1.31 10.63 14.52
N VAL A 190 0.34 11.53 14.75
CA VAL A 190 -0.65 11.92 13.73
C VAL A 190 0.04 12.63 12.57
N VAL A 191 0.97 13.55 12.85
CA VAL A 191 1.75 14.24 11.81
C VAL A 191 2.54 13.23 10.96
N LEU A 192 3.16 12.23 11.58
CA LEU A 192 3.86 11.16 10.86
C LEU A 192 2.90 10.36 9.95
N CYS A 193 1.68 10.07 10.39
CA CYS A 193 0.67 9.42 9.56
C CYS A 193 0.22 10.29 8.37
N VAL A 194 0.13 11.61 8.56
CA VAL A 194 -0.18 12.56 7.48
C VAL A 194 0.97 12.64 6.47
N VAL A 195 2.22 12.70 6.95
CA VAL A 195 3.42 12.62 6.10
C VAL A 195 3.47 11.30 5.33
N ALA A 196 3.11 10.19 5.98
CA ALA A 196 3.04 8.89 5.33
C ALA A 196 2.06 8.88 4.14
N VAL A 197 0.83 9.39 4.32
CA VAL A 197 -0.16 9.41 3.22
C VAL A 197 0.23 10.38 2.10
N MET A 198 0.95 11.47 2.41
CA MET A 198 1.55 12.35 1.40
C MET A 198 2.65 11.63 0.63
N GLY A 199 3.58 10.95 1.31
CA GLY A 199 4.64 10.16 0.69
C GLY A 199 4.08 9.08 -0.23
N MET A 200 3.04 8.36 0.22
CA MET A 200 2.36 7.36 -0.59
C MET A 200 1.68 7.97 -1.82
N SER A 201 0.98 9.10 -1.67
CA SER A 201 0.31 9.77 -2.80
C SER A 201 1.31 10.28 -3.83
N LEU A 202 2.38 10.96 -3.40
CA LEU A 202 3.45 11.42 -4.29
C LEU A 202 4.20 10.26 -4.93
N GLY A 203 4.51 9.22 -4.16
CA GLY A 203 5.20 8.03 -4.63
C GLY A 203 4.44 7.28 -5.71
N THR A 204 3.12 7.12 -5.55
CA THR A 204 2.27 6.49 -6.58
C THR A 204 2.15 7.32 -7.85
N ILE A 205 2.06 8.65 -7.73
CA ILE A 205 2.09 9.56 -8.90
C ILE A 205 3.45 9.49 -9.60
N TYR A 206 4.54 9.50 -8.83
CA TYR A 206 5.91 9.44 -9.34
C TYR A 206 6.19 8.10 -10.04
N GLN A 207 5.75 6.99 -9.44
CA GLN A 207 5.85 5.65 -10.02
C GLN A 207 5.09 5.57 -11.34
N LYS A 208 3.88 6.12 -11.40
CA LYS A 208 3.10 6.18 -12.65
C LYS A 208 3.83 6.98 -13.73
N ARG A 209 4.52 8.07 -13.36
CA ARG A 209 5.20 8.95 -14.31
C ARG A 209 6.51 8.37 -14.85
N PHE A 210 7.33 7.77 -13.99
CA PHE A 210 8.71 7.40 -14.34
C PHE A 210 8.99 5.90 -14.34
N CYS A 211 8.13 5.09 -13.72
CA CYS A 211 8.38 3.66 -13.48
C CYS A 211 7.26 2.75 -14.01
N ALA A 212 6.41 3.24 -14.91
CA ALA A 212 5.24 2.49 -15.39
C ALA A 212 5.59 1.17 -16.10
N GLN A 213 6.75 1.11 -16.76
CA GLN A 213 7.22 -0.05 -17.53
C GLN A 213 8.22 -0.93 -16.75
N MET A 214 8.42 -0.68 -15.46
CA MET A 214 9.37 -1.48 -14.69
C MET A 214 8.91 -2.93 -14.57
N ASN A 215 9.86 -3.88 -14.61
CA ASN A 215 9.59 -5.24 -14.18
C ASN A 215 9.21 -5.22 -12.70
N LEU A 216 8.08 -5.83 -12.34
CA LEU A 216 7.55 -5.76 -10.98
C LEU A 216 8.44 -6.48 -9.96
N LEU A 217 9.08 -7.60 -10.34
CA LEU A 217 9.92 -8.37 -9.44
C LEU A 217 11.21 -7.62 -9.11
N THR A 218 11.99 -7.26 -10.13
CA THR A 218 13.27 -6.56 -9.95
C THR A 218 13.08 -5.10 -9.53
N GLY A 219 12.02 -4.44 -10.01
CA GLY A 219 11.62 -3.11 -9.58
C GLY A 219 11.22 -3.05 -8.11
N SER A 220 10.36 -3.97 -7.63
CA SER A 220 10.01 -4.04 -6.21
C SER A 220 11.22 -4.40 -5.35
N CYS A 221 12.15 -5.23 -5.84
CA CYS A 221 13.39 -5.51 -5.13
C CYS A 221 14.21 -4.22 -4.88
N ILE A 222 14.37 -3.38 -5.90
CA ILE A 222 15.07 -2.08 -5.77
C ILE A 222 14.31 -1.14 -4.81
N GLN A 223 12.98 -1.10 -4.89
CA GLN A 223 12.15 -0.27 -4.01
C GLN A 223 12.31 -0.67 -2.54
N PHE A 224 12.22 -1.97 -2.23
CA PHE A 224 12.41 -2.47 -0.87
C PHE A 224 13.85 -2.29 -0.39
N LEU A 225 14.85 -2.50 -1.25
CA LEU A 225 16.24 -2.28 -0.88
C LEU A 225 16.52 -0.80 -0.56
N ALA A 226 16.02 0.13 -1.37
CA ALA A 226 16.15 1.56 -1.11
C ALA A 226 15.48 1.97 0.21
N ALA A 227 14.27 1.46 0.46
CA ALA A 227 13.57 1.68 1.72
C ALA A 227 14.27 1.04 2.92
N ALA A 228 14.86 -0.15 2.75
CA ALA A 228 15.63 -0.84 3.79
C ALA A 228 16.85 -0.02 4.20
N LEU A 229 17.62 0.49 3.23
CA LEU A 229 18.78 1.34 3.48
C LEU A 229 18.37 2.65 4.16
N PHE A 230 17.28 3.27 3.72
CA PHE A 230 16.77 4.48 4.36
C PHE A 230 16.34 4.24 5.81
N MET A 231 15.62 3.15 6.09
CA MET A 231 15.23 2.78 7.45
C MET A 231 16.43 2.40 8.31
N LEU A 232 17.43 1.73 7.74
CA LEU A 232 18.67 1.43 8.44
C LEU A 232 19.42 2.71 8.85
N LEU A 233 19.47 3.72 7.98
CA LEU A 233 20.07 5.01 8.32
C LEU A 233 19.35 5.69 9.48
N ILE A 234 18.01 5.65 9.49
CA ILE A 234 17.22 6.18 10.61
C ILE A 234 17.49 5.38 11.89
N ALA A 235 17.46 4.05 11.80
CA ALA A 235 17.68 3.16 12.94
C ALA A 235 19.05 3.39 13.59
N VAL A 236 20.12 3.47 12.78
CA VAL A 236 21.48 3.71 13.29
C VAL A 236 21.64 5.11 13.91
N ALA A 237 20.93 6.11 13.39
CA ALA A 237 21.06 7.49 13.86
C ALA A 237 20.20 7.82 15.08
N TRP A 238 19.03 7.18 15.25
CA TRP A 238 18.04 7.55 16.27
C TRP A 238 17.50 6.41 17.13
N GLU A 239 17.78 5.16 16.82
CA GLU A 239 17.28 4.00 17.56
C GLU A 239 18.43 3.20 18.21
N SER A 240 18.09 2.35 19.16
CA SER A 240 19.04 1.46 19.84
C SER A 240 19.46 0.26 19.00
N GLY A 241 18.66 -0.08 17.98
CA GLY A 241 18.83 -1.30 17.17
C GLY A 241 18.51 -2.59 17.92
N GLN A 242 17.97 -2.50 19.14
CA GLN A 242 17.61 -3.68 19.94
C GLN A 242 16.33 -4.33 19.42
N VAL A 243 16.37 -5.67 19.37
CA VAL A 243 15.23 -6.48 18.97
C VAL A 243 15.04 -7.60 19.97
N ASN A 244 13.86 -7.67 20.57
CA ASN A 244 13.45 -8.77 21.41
C ASN A 244 12.82 -9.87 20.54
N TRP A 245 13.57 -10.92 20.25
CA TRP A 245 13.15 -12.01 19.38
C TRP A 245 12.20 -12.98 20.08
N THR A 246 10.95 -12.57 20.23
CA THR A 246 9.85 -13.41 20.75
C THR A 246 9.09 -14.12 19.64
N GLY A 247 8.27 -15.11 20.00
CA GLY A 247 7.40 -15.79 19.03
C GLY A 247 6.41 -14.83 18.37
N GLU A 248 5.90 -13.87 19.13
CA GLU A 248 5.02 -12.80 18.67
C GLU A 248 5.70 -11.88 17.65
N PHE A 249 6.94 -11.47 17.92
CA PHE A 249 7.71 -10.64 16.99
C PHE A 249 8.02 -11.40 15.70
N VAL A 250 8.47 -12.65 15.80
CA VAL A 250 8.76 -13.50 14.63
C VAL A 250 7.49 -13.74 13.81
N PHE A 251 6.35 -13.96 14.46
CA PHE A 251 5.06 -14.08 13.79
C PHE A 251 4.65 -12.78 13.09
N ALA A 252 4.76 -11.63 13.77
CA ALA A 252 4.47 -10.32 13.19
C ALA A 252 5.34 -10.02 11.97
N LEU A 253 6.66 -10.18 12.11
CA LEU A 253 7.62 -9.97 11.05
C LEU A 253 7.39 -10.94 9.89
N GLY A 254 7.24 -12.23 10.16
CA GLY A 254 6.97 -13.26 9.16
C GLY A 254 5.68 -13.03 8.40
N TRP A 255 4.61 -12.64 9.10
CA TRP A 255 3.33 -12.27 8.47
C TRP A 255 3.49 -11.06 7.55
N LEU A 256 4.16 -10.00 8.01
CA LEU A 256 4.39 -8.80 7.22
C LEU A 256 5.31 -9.02 6.02
N VAL A 257 6.29 -9.92 6.11
CA VAL A 257 7.20 -10.28 5.01
C VAL A 257 6.50 -11.20 4.01
N ILE A 258 5.95 -12.33 4.46
CA ILE A 258 5.45 -13.39 3.57
C ILE A 258 4.03 -13.09 3.11
N VAL A 259 3.10 -12.87 4.05
CA VAL A 259 1.68 -12.74 3.72
C VAL A 259 1.39 -11.38 3.11
N LEU A 260 1.88 -10.31 3.73
CA LEU A 260 1.57 -8.95 3.27
C LEU A 260 2.46 -8.53 2.08
N SER A 261 3.79 -8.52 2.25
CA SER A 261 4.69 -7.99 1.22
C SER A 261 4.78 -8.87 -0.03
N LEU A 262 4.72 -10.20 0.09
CA LEU A 262 4.76 -11.11 -1.06
C LEU A 262 3.35 -11.55 -1.47
N GLY A 263 2.56 -12.07 -0.53
CA GLY A 263 1.22 -12.62 -0.79
C GLY A 263 0.23 -11.59 -1.31
N ALA A 264 -0.03 -10.52 -0.55
CA ALA A 264 -1.00 -9.50 -0.94
C ALA A 264 -0.54 -8.73 -2.20
N MET A 265 0.77 -8.50 -2.37
CA MET A 265 1.31 -7.88 -3.58
C MET A 265 1.12 -8.76 -4.82
N THR A 266 1.37 -10.07 -4.70
CA THR A 266 1.11 -11.04 -5.79
C THR A 266 -0.39 -11.10 -6.11
N LEU A 267 -1.24 -11.13 -5.08
CA LEU A 267 -2.70 -11.12 -5.26
C LEU A 267 -3.16 -9.85 -5.98
N LEU A 268 -2.64 -8.68 -5.59
CA LEU A 268 -2.91 -7.42 -6.27
C LEU A 268 -2.52 -7.48 -7.75
N TRP A 269 -1.34 -8.02 -8.05
CA TRP A 269 -0.88 -8.18 -9.42
C TRP A 269 -1.80 -9.09 -10.25
N LEU A 270 -2.23 -10.21 -9.67
CA LEU A 270 -3.18 -11.12 -10.31
C LEU A 270 -4.54 -10.44 -10.56
N LEU A 271 -5.03 -9.65 -9.60
CA LEU A 271 -6.28 -8.88 -9.74
C LEU A 271 -6.17 -7.79 -10.81
N VAL A 272 -5.03 -7.12 -10.93
CA VAL A 272 -4.77 -6.16 -12.00
C VAL A 272 -4.77 -6.85 -13.37
N ARG A 273 -4.11 -8.00 -13.50
CA ARG A 273 -4.11 -8.79 -14.73
C ARG A 273 -5.51 -9.30 -15.10
N ALA A 274 -6.33 -9.65 -14.11
CA ALA A 274 -7.70 -10.09 -14.29
C ALA A 274 -8.69 -8.94 -14.57
N GLN A 275 -8.23 -7.70 -14.80
CA GLN A 275 -9.06 -6.50 -14.98
C GLN A 275 -10.00 -6.20 -13.78
N ALA A 276 -9.72 -6.79 -12.62
CA ALA A 276 -10.45 -6.56 -11.37
C ALA A 276 -9.91 -5.34 -10.60
N ALA A 277 -8.89 -4.64 -11.11
CA ALA A 277 -8.26 -3.48 -10.47
C ALA A 277 -9.27 -2.42 -10.03
N THR A 278 -10.28 -2.14 -10.85
CA THR A 278 -11.35 -1.17 -10.52
C THR A 278 -12.17 -1.60 -9.31
N GLN A 279 -12.38 -2.90 -9.12
CA GLN A 279 -13.08 -3.45 -7.96
C GLN A 279 -12.20 -3.45 -6.71
N VAL A 280 -10.91 -3.76 -6.85
CA VAL A 280 -9.99 -3.66 -5.71
C VAL A 280 -9.89 -2.20 -5.25
N ALA A 281 -9.66 -1.26 -6.18
CA ALA A 281 -9.67 0.18 -5.94
C ALA A 281 -10.96 0.65 -5.27
N SER A 282 -12.10 0.05 -5.63
CA SER A 282 -13.38 0.37 -5.03
C SER A 282 -13.55 -0.15 -3.61
N LEU A 283 -12.79 -1.16 -3.16
CA LEU A 283 -12.90 -1.71 -1.81
C LEU A 283 -11.83 -1.17 -0.84
N PHE A 284 -10.81 -0.45 -1.31
CA PHE A 284 -9.78 0.13 -0.42
C PHE A 284 -10.35 1.05 0.67
N PHE A 285 -11.51 1.68 0.45
CA PHE A 285 -12.17 2.48 1.50
C PHE A 285 -12.65 1.63 2.70
N LEU A 286 -12.71 0.30 2.55
CA LEU A 286 -13.02 -0.64 3.63
C LEU A 286 -11.80 -0.99 4.49
N VAL A 287 -10.58 -0.60 4.10
CA VAL A 287 -9.38 -0.89 4.89
C VAL A 287 -9.49 -0.30 6.30
N PRO A 288 -9.85 0.98 6.52
CA PRO A 288 -10.02 1.53 7.87
C PRO A 288 -11.01 0.77 8.76
N PRO A 289 -12.28 0.54 8.35
CA PRO A 289 -13.22 -0.18 9.21
C PRO A 289 -12.80 -1.64 9.45
N VAL A 290 -12.23 -2.32 8.46
CA VAL A 290 -11.73 -3.70 8.65
C VAL A 290 -10.56 -3.71 9.64
N THR A 291 -9.61 -2.77 9.52
CA THR A 291 -8.50 -2.64 10.48
C THR A 291 -9.03 -2.41 11.89
N ALA A 292 -9.98 -1.49 12.07
CA ALA A 292 -10.52 -1.19 13.39
C ALA A 292 -11.30 -2.38 13.99
N LEU A 293 -12.05 -3.13 13.18
CA LEU A 293 -12.74 -4.35 13.62
C LEU A 293 -11.78 -5.47 14.02
N ILE A 294 -10.60 -5.56 13.41
CA ILE A 294 -9.56 -6.52 13.81
C ILE A 294 -8.83 -6.03 15.06
N ALA A 295 -8.51 -4.74 15.14
CA ALA A 295 -7.76 -4.15 16.23
C ALA A 295 -8.55 -4.12 17.56
N TRP A 296 -9.88 -4.00 17.49
CA TRP A 296 -10.74 -3.98 18.67
C TRP A 296 -10.62 -5.23 19.56
N PRO A 297 -10.83 -6.47 19.06
CA PRO A 297 -10.67 -7.67 19.88
C PRO A 297 -9.20 -8.03 20.18
N LEU A 298 -8.25 -7.67 19.31
CA LEU A 298 -6.84 -8.06 19.48
C LEU A 298 -6.06 -7.15 20.44
N PHE A 299 -6.35 -5.85 20.41
CA PHE A 299 -5.59 -4.85 21.17
C PHE A 299 -6.46 -4.02 22.13
N GLY A 300 -7.77 -4.29 22.18
CA GLY A 300 -8.70 -3.53 23.01
C GLY A 300 -8.99 -2.12 22.48
N GLU A 301 -8.67 -1.82 21.22
CA GLU A 301 -8.91 -0.49 20.64
C GLU A 301 -10.42 -0.18 20.57
N THR A 302 -10.87 0.90 21.22
CA THR A 302 -12.29 1.26 21.24
C THR A 302 -12.69 2.06 20.01
N LEU A 303 -13.74 1.60 19.31
CA LEU A 303 -14.42 2.35 18.26
C LEU A 303 -15.30 3.45 18.88
N THR A 304 -14.75 4.66 19.00
CA THR A 304 -15.52 5.80 19.50
C THR A 304 -16.54 6.28 18.46
N LEU A 305 -17.61 6.94 18.92
CA LEU A 305 -18.59 7.56 18.02
C LEU A 305 -17.93 8.57 17.06
N LYS A 306 -16.92 9.32 17.53
CA LYS A 306 -16.14 10.25 16.70
C LYS A 306 -15.37 9.50 15.60
N SER A 307 -14.76 8.36 15.92
CA SER A 307 -14.07 7.50 14.95
C SER A 307 -15.02 6.97 13.87
N VAL A 308 -16.23 6.55 14.26
CA VAL A 308 -17.26 6.07 13.32
C VAL A 308 -17.75 7.19 12.39
N ILE A 309 -18.04 8.37 12.94
CA ILE A 309 -18.45 9.54 12.14
C ILE A 309 -17.32 9.96 11.20
N GLY A 310 -16.08 10.03 11.69
CA GLY A 310 -14.91 10.39 10.89
C GLY A 310 -14.66 9.40 9.75
N MET A 311 -14.79 8.10 10.01
CA MET A 311 -14.79 7.05 8.97
C MET A 311 -15.87 7.31 7.92
N GLY A 312 -17.10 7.59 8.33
CA GLY A 312 -18.20 7.91 7.41
C GLY A 312 -17.90 9.12 6.52
N LEU A 313 -17.30 10.18 7.07
CA LEU A 313 -16.90 11.37 6.33
C LEU A 313 -15.78 11.06 5.31
N VAL A 314 -14.74 10.32 5.70
CA VAL A 314 -13.67 9.92 4.77
C VAL A 314 -14.24 9.07 3.63
N VAL A 315 -15.08 8.08 3.92
CA VAL A 315 -15.74 7.25 2.90
C VAL A 315 -16.60 8.12 1.97
N LEU A 316 -17.39 9.05 2.50
CA LEU A 316 -18.18 9.98 1.71
C LEU A 316 -17.30 10.83 0.78
N GLY A 317 -16.18 11.35 1.28
CA GLY A 317 -15.20 12.10 0.48
C GLY A 317 -14.65 11.28 -0.68
N ILE A 318 -14.29 10.01 -0.44
CA ILE A 318 -13.82 9.07 -1.48
C ILE A 318 -14.91 8.84 -2.54
N LEU A 319 -16.15 8.59 -2.12
CA LEU A 319 -17.26 8.30 -3.02
C LEU A 319 -17.58 9.50 -3.94
N LEU A 320 -17.50 10.72 -3.42
CA LEU A 320 -17.69 11.95 -4.19
C LEU A 320 -16.64 12.10 -5.30
N VAL A 321 -15.37 11.79 -4.99
CA VAL A 321 -14.27 11.83 -5.96
C VAL A 321 -14.43 10.73 -7.02
N LYS A 322 -14.88 9.54 -6.62
CA LYS A 322 -15.00 8.38 -7.52
C LYS A 322 -16.11 8.56 -8.57
N HIS A 323 -17.26 9.12 -8.19
CA HIS A 323 -18.43 9.25 -9.07
C HIS A 323 -18.18 10.20 -10.28
N ASP A 324 -17.16 11.06 -10.19
CA ASP A 324 -16.79 12.01 -11.23
C ASP A 324 -16.05 11.35 -12.42
N ARG A 325 -15.30 10.26 -12.17
CA ARG A 325 -14.60 9.50 -13.22
C ARG A 325 -15.59 8.74 -14.12
N SER A 326 -16.68 8.21 -13.57
CA SER A 326 -17.67 7.44 -14.34
C SER A 326 -18.53 8.28 -15.28
N GLU A 327 -18.88 9.51 -14.90
CA GLU A 327 -19.67 10.41 -15.75
C GLU A 327 -18.88 10.91 -16.98
N THR A 328 -17.56 11.04 -16.85
CA THR A 328 -16.69 11.52 -17.93
C THR A 328 -16.46 10.47 -19.00
N SER A 329 -16.21 9.22 -18.60
CA SER A 329 -16.06 8.09 -19.53
C SER A 329 -17.33 7.83 -20.35
N ARG A 330 -18.50 8.24 -19.84
CA ARG A 330 -19.79 8.11 -20.53
C ARG A 330 -20.06 9.23 -21.53
N LYS A 331 -19.42 10.39 -21.37
CA LYS A 331 -19.52 11.56 -22.27
C LYS A 331 -18.47 11.58 -23.39
N GLU A 332 -17.33 10.90 -23.23
CA GLU A 332 -16.33 10.76 -24.31
C GLU A 332 -16.66 9.64 -25.32
N VAL A 333 -17.62 8.77 -25.01
CA VAL A 333 -17.99 7.58 -25.82
C VAL A 333 -19.35 7.74 -26.52
N GLY A 334 -20.13 8.78 -26.18
CA GLY A 334 -21.41 9.10 -26.82
C GLY A 334 -21.28 10.33 -27.70
#